data_AF-A0A1T5K6S3-F1
#
_entry.id   AF-A0A1T5K6S3-F1
#
_cell.length_a   1.000
_cell.length_b   1.000
_cell.length_c   1.000
_cell.angle_alpha   90.00
_cell.angle_beta   90.00
_cell.angle_gamma   90.00
#
_symmetry.space_group_name_H-M   'P 1'
#
loop_
_entity.id
_entity.type
_entity.pdbx_description
1 polymer ?
#
loop_
_entity_poly.entity_id
_entity_poly.type
_entity_poly.pdbx_seq_one_letter_code
_entity_poly.pdbx_strand_id
1 'polypeptide(L)'
;MKIKSTFLCVTIIVIIFGGIFISSALNIWKTTASKIPEKITEGDFTGSYDPADIRGSYSFNDISKTFNIPLENLKEAFGLPDDIDPSTFKNKDLKELYEDLEEEIEIGNSSVKLFVSLYTGLPYDMDEEVYLPQKAVDILKNRNSLSKEQIEYLDNHTVNNLN
;
A
#
# COMPACT_ATOMS: atom_id res chain seq x y z
N MET A 1 16.79 35.64 42.07
CA MET A 1 16.21 36.64 41.13
C MET A 1 14.78 36.22 40.80
N LYS A 2 13.79 37.11 40.94
CA LYS A 2 12.41 36.84 40.49
C LYS A 2 12.32 37.17 39.00
N ILE A 3 12.14 36.16 38.16
CA ILE A 3 11.95 36.38 36.71
C ILE A 3 10.60 37.05 36.52
N LYS A 4 10.56 38.15 35.77
CA LYS A 4 9.30 38.83 35.43
C LYS A 4 8.48 37.92 34.51
N SER A 5 7.20 37.72 34.81
CA SER A 5 6.29 36.84 34.06
C SER A 5 6.27 37.13 32.55
N THR A 6 6.44 38.40 32.15
CA THR A 6 6.56 38.81 30.75
C THR A 6 7.81 38.24 30.07
N PHE A 7 8.94 38.14 30.76
CA PHE A 7 10.17 37.55 30.23
C PHE A 7 10.04 36.04 30.05
N LEU A 8 9.33 35.37 30.96
CA LEU A 8 9.05 33.93 30.85
C LEU A 8 8.16 33.64 29.63
N CYS A 9 7.13 34.45 29.39
CA CYS A 9 6.22 34.29 28.26
C CYS A 9 6.95 34.42 26.91
N VAL A 10 7.79 35.45 26.76
CA VAL A 10 8.60 35.64 25.54
C VAL A 10 9.58 34.49 25.33
N THR A 11 10.22 34.01 26.41
CA THR A 11 11.17 32.89 26.34
C THR A 11 10.50 31.60 25.85
N ILE A 12 9.29 31.30 26.31
CA ILE A 12 8.53 30.10 25.88
C ILE A 12 8.23 30.16 24.38
N ILE A 13 7.76 31.32 23.89
CA ILE A 13 7.48 31.53 22.46
C ILE A 13 8.76 31.32 21.64
N VAL A 14 9.89 31.91 22.06
CA VAL A 14 11.17 31.78 21.35
C VAL A 14 11.67 30.34 21.33
N ILE A 15 11.47 29.57 22.41
CA ILE A 15 11.88 28.15 22.45
C ILE A 15 11.04 27.31 21.49
N ILE A 16 9.72 27.51 21.46
CA ILE A 16 8.82 26.74 20.59
C ILE A 16 9.11 27.06 19.11
N PHE A 17 9.08 28.34 18.73
CA PHE A 17 9.28 28.72 17.33
C PHE A 17 10.75 28.60 16.89
N GLY A 18 11.70 28.87 17.78
CA GLY A 18 13.13 28.69 17.52
C GLY A 18 13.50 27.21 17.34
N GLY A 19 12.93 26.31 18.16
CA GLY A 19 13.12 24.86 18.01
C GLY A 19 12.59 24.33 16.68
N ILE A 20 11.40 24.76 16.27
CA ILE A 20 10.82 24.40 14.97
C ILE A 20 11.69 24.92 13.81
N PHE A 21 12.16 26.17 13.90
CA PHE A 21 13.02 26.78 12.88
C PHE A 21 14.36 26.05 12.72
N ILE A 22 15.02 25.70 13.84
CA ILE A 22 16.29 24.96 13.83
C ILE A 22 16.08 23.54 13.30
N SER A 23 15.03 22.84 13.74
CA SER A 23 14.72 21.48 13.28
C SER A 23 14.42 21.43 11.76
N SER A 24 13.71 22.44 11.26
CA SER A 24 13.41 22.58 9.84
C SER A 24 14.67 22.90 9.03
N ALA A 25 15.54 23.81 9.53
CA ALA A 25 16.79 24.18 8.85
C ALA A 25 17.80 23.03 8.78
N LEU A 26 17.83 22.16 9.80
CA LEU A 26 18.68 20.96 9.80
C LEU A 26 18.12 19.82 8.95
N ASN A 27 16.97 19.99 8.30
CA ASN A 27 16.32 18.99 7.46
C ASN A 27 16.05 17.65 8.19
N ILE A 28 16.04 17.68 9.54
CA ILE A 28 15.74 16.55 10.43
C ILE A 28 14.24 16.24 10.35
N TRP A 29 13.43 17.23 10.00
CA TRP A 29 11.99 17.09 9.81
C TRP A 29 11.63 16.85 8.34
N LYS A 30 11.71 15.59 7.90
CA LYS A 30 11.16 15.16 6.60
C LYS A 30 9.67 14.85 6.75
N THR A 31 8.81 15.75 6.28
CA THR A 31 7.35 15.56 6.27
C THR A 31 6.85 14.74 5.08
N THR A 32 7.72 14.50 4.08
CA THR A 32 7.40 13.66 2.93
C THR A 32 7.66 12.21 3.31
N ALA A 33 6.58 11.47 3.61
CA ALA A 33 6.64 10.02 3.70
C ALA A 33 7.21 9.44 2.40
N SER A 34 8.32 8.68 2.50
CA SER A 34 8.87 7.95 1.37
C SER A 34 7.88 6.86 0.96
N LYS A 35 7.49 6.81 -0.31
CA LYS A 35 6.61 5.77 -0.87
C LYS A 35 7.42 4.62 -1.48
N ILE A 36 8.42 4.16 -0.76
CA ILE A 36 9.27 3.05 -1.19
C ILE A 36 9.12 2.01 -0.08
N PRO A 37 8.60 0.81 -0.38
CA PRO A 37 8.50 -0.23 0.63
C PRO A 37 9.86 -0.53 1.27
N GLU A 38 9.82 -0.99 2.50
CA GLU A 38 10.96 -1.62 3.12
C GLU A 38 11.40 -2.86 2.33
N LYS A 39 12.68 -3.21 2.45
CA LYS A 39 13.24 -4.40 1.81
C LYS A 39 13.27 -5.54 2.81
N ILE A 40 13.00 -6.75 2.32
CA ILE A 40 13.17 -7.98 3.08
C ILE A 40 14.65 -8.09 3.47
N THR A 41 14.90 -8.25 4.77
CA THR A 41 16.26 -8.26 5.35
C THR A 41 16.84 -9.66 5.55
N GLU A 42 16.00 -10.69 5.49
CA GLU A 42 16.37 -12.08 5.83
C GLU A 42 15.75 -13.09 4.84
N GLY A 43 16.41 -14.23 4.66
CA GLY A 43 15.95 -15.32 3.80
C GLY A 43 16.27 -15.16 2.30
N ASP A 44 15.70 -16.03 1.47
CA ASP A 44 16.00 -16.13 0.04
C ASP A 44 15.59 -14.89 -0.77
N PHE A 45 14.70 -14.06 -0.23
CA PHE A 45 14.20 -12.83 -0.88
C PHE A 45 14.92 -11.55 -0.43
N THR A 46 16.03 -11.68 0.31
CA THR A 46 16.79 -10.54 0.84
C THR A 46 17.10 -9.49 -0.24
N GLY A 47 16.78 -8.23 0.05
CA GLY A 47 17.00 -7.09 -0.85
C GLY A 47 15.84 -6.80 -1.81
N SER A 48 14.84 -7.68 -1.89
CA SER A 48 13.56 -7.44 -2.56
C SER A 48 12.66 -6.56 -1.69
N TYR A 49 11.77 -5.79 -2.32
CA TYR A 49 10.78 -5.00 -1.59
C TYR A 49 9.73 -5.91 -0.96
N ASP A 50 9.26 -5.57 0.24
CA ASP A 50 8.27 -6.35 0.97
C ASP A 50 6.84 -5.95 0.56
N PRO A 51 6.00 -6.87 0.03
CA PRO A 51 4.59 -6.60 -0.22
C PRO A 51 3.83 -6.14 1.04
N ALA A 52 4.22 -6.57 2.23
CA ALA A 52 3.55 -6.22 3.48
C ALA A 52 3.62 -4.71 3.80
N ASP A 53 4.65 -3.99 3.33
CA ASP A 53 4.81 -2.54 3.50
C ASP A 53 4.13 -1.72 2.38
N ILE A 54 3.32 -2.35 1.52
CA ILE A 54 2.44 -1.60 0.61
C ILE A 54 1.37 -0.87 1.45
N ARG A 55 1.35 0.46 1.32
CA ARG A 55 0.43 1.34 2.07
C ARG A 55 -0.71 1.79 1.18
N GLY A 56 -1.86 2.05 1.79
CA GLY A 56 -3.05 2.57 1.08
C GLY A 56 -2.81 3.86 0.28
N SER A 57 -1.80 4.66 0.66
CA SER A 57 -1.44 5.90 -0.04
C SER A 57 -0.59 5.71 -1.30
N TYR A 58 -0.14 4.48 -1.58
CA TYR A 58 0.64 4.14 -2.75
C TYR A 58 -0.26 4.10 -3.97
N SER A 59 0.25 4.61 -5.09
CA SER A 59 -0.42 4.50 -6.38
C SER A 59 -0.08 3.19 -7.07
N PHE A 60 -0.87 2.78 -8.07
CA PHE A 60 -0.50 1.61 -8.88
C PHE A 60 0.81 1.85 -9.64
N ASN A 61 1.17 3.10 -9.95
CA ASN A 61 2.48 3.42 -10.50
C ASN A 61 3.62 3.19 -9.50
N ASP A 62 3.41 3.52 -8.22
CA ASP A 62 4.39 3.25 -7.15
C ASP A 62 4.62 1.73 -7.05
N ILE A 63 3.55 0.93 -7.07
CA ILE A 63 3.62 -0.54 -7.04
C ILE A 63 4.27 -1.10 -8.30
N SER A 64 3.83 -0.64 -9.46
CA SER A 64 4.33 -1.09 -10.77
C SER A 64 5.85 -0.94 -10.86
N LYS A 65 6.37 0.23 -10.49
CA LYS A 65 7.81 0.51 -10.51
C LYS A 65 8.59 -0.29 -9.48
N THR A 66 7.99 -0.52 -8.31
CA THR A 66 8.68 -1.17 -7.19
C THR A 66 8.77 -2.68 -7.38
N PHE A 67 7.66 -3.30 -7.80
CA PHE A 67 7.52 -4.76 -7.91
C PHE A 67 7.59 -5.26 -9.35
N ASN A 68 7.84 -4.35 -10.31
CA ASN A 68 7.95 -4.66 -11.73
C ASN A 68 6.70 -5.37 -12.31
N ILE A 69 5.51 -4.90 -11.89
CA ILE A 69 4.21 -5.38 -12.37
C ILE A 69 3.70 -4.40 -13.43
N PRO A 70 3.28 -4.85 -14.62
CA PRO A 70 2.71 -3.96 -15.62
C PRO A 70 1.50 -3.19 -15.07
N LEU A 71 1.45 -1.88 -15.33
CA LEU A 71 0.36 -1.03 -14.86
C LEU A 71 -1.00 -1.49 -15.41
N GLU A 72 -1.02 -1.99 -16.64
CA GLU A 72 -2.22 -2.59 -17.26
C GLU A 72 -2.72 -3.81 -16.50
N ASN A 73 -1.82 -4.67 -16.00
CA ASN A 73 -2.23 -5.83 -15.20
C ASN A 73 -2.85 -5.39 -13.87
N LEU A 74 -2.37 -4.31 -13.25
CA LEU A 74 -2.99 -3.76 -12.04
C LEU A 74 -4.36 -3.15 -12.33
N LYS A 75 -4.47 -2.38 -13.44
CA LYS A 75 -5.74 -1.81 -13.90
C LYS A 75 -6.78 -2.91 -14.15
N GLU A 76 -6.40 -3.94 -14.89
CA GLU A 76 -7.25 -5.07 -15.24
C GLU A 76 -7.61 -5.92 -14.01
N ALA A 77 -6.62 -6.26 -13.16
CA ALA A 77 -6.81 -7.06 -11.96
C ALA A 77 -7.89 -6.49 -11.04
N PHE A 78 -7.86 -5.18 -10.84
CA PHE A 78 -8.79 -4.49 -9.94
C PHE A 78 -9.98 -3.86 -10.66
N GLY A 79 -10.11 -4.06 -11.98
CA GLY A 79 -11.27 -3.61 -12.74
C GLY A 79 -11.47 -2.10 -12.77
N LEU A 80 -10.37 -1.32 -12.80
CA LEU A 80 -10.46 0.14 -12.85
C LEU A 80 -11.20 0.60 -14.12
N PRO A 81 -12.19 1.51 -13.99
CA PRO A 81 -12.84 2.16 -15.12
C PRO A 81 -11.85 2.81 -16.12
N ASP A 82 -12.25 2.87 -17.39
CA ASP A 82 -11.37 3.36 -18.47
C ASP A 82 -11.07 4.87 -18.39
N ASP A 83 -11.91 5.64 -17.70
CA ASP A 83 -11.74 7.07 -17.46
C ASP A 83 -10.81 7.37 -16.28
N ILE A 84 -10.43 6.37 -15.48
CA ILE A 84 -9.49 6.51 -14.37
C ILE A 84 -8.06 6.22 -14.85
N ASP A 85 -7.16 7.17 -14.61
CA ASP A 85 -5.72 6.96 -14.84
C ASP A 85 -5.13 6.06 -13.74
N PRO A 86 -4.74 4.81 -14.06
CA PRO A 86 -4.17 3.89 -13.08
C PRO A 86 -2.87 4.44 -12.48
N SER A 87 -2.15 5.32 -13.17
CA SER A 87 -0.86 5.83 -12.69
C SER A 87 -0.98 6.71 -11.44
N THR A 88 -2.17 7.28 -11.20
CA THR A 88 -2.44 8.17 -10.06
C THR A 88 -3.41 7.57 -9.04
N PHE A 89 -4.11 6.49 -9.41
CA PHE A 89 -5.06 5.78 -8.56
C PHE A 89 -4.37 5.16 -7.34
N LYS A 90 -4.92 5.38 -6.13
CA LYS A 90 -4.34 4.91 -4.87
C LYS A 90 -5.06 3.68 -4.35
N ASN A 91 -4.32 2.76 -3.75
CA ASN A 91 -4.86 1.49 -3.24
C ASN A 91 -5.99 1.67 -2.23
N LYS A 92 -5.93 2.70 -1.38
CA LYS A 92 -6.97 2.97 -0.37
C LYS A 92 -8.33 3.30 -0.99
N ASP A 93 -8.33 3.80 -2.22
CA ASP A 93 -9.54 4.22 -2.93
C ASP A 93 -10.21 3.00 -3.62
N LEU A 94 -9.60 1.80 -3.59
CA LEU A 94 -10.24 0.56 -4.07
C LEU A 94 -11.53 0.24 -3.33
N LYS A 95 -11.61 0.54 -2.04
CA LYS A 95 -12.80 0.25 -1.24
C LYS A 95 -14.04 0.96 -1.81
N GLU A 96 -13.87 2.14 -2.40
CA GLU A 96 -14.94 2.90 -3.04
C GLU A 96 -15.46 2.21 -4.32
N LEU A 97 -14.59 1.48 -5.03
CA LEU A 97 -14.97 0.74 -6.24
C LEU A 97 -15.75 -0.55 -5.93
N TYR A 98 -15.65 -1.03 -4.69
CA TYR A 98 -16.25 -2.29 -4.24
C TYR A 98 -17.14 -2.09 -3.01
N GLU A 99 -17.75 -0.90 -2.87
CA GLU A 99 -18.58 -0.56 -1.70
C GLU A 99 -19.88 -1.39 -1.59
N ASP A 100 -20.34 -1.94 -2.72
CA ASP A 100 -21.57 -2.74 -2.82
C ASP A 100 -21.39 -4.22 -2.41
N LEU A 101 -20.20 -4.61 -1.95
CA LEU A 101 -19.95 -5.97 -1.47
C LEU A 101 -20.57 -6.20 -0.07
N GLU A 102 -20.71 -7.48 0.30
CA GLU A 102 -21.15 -7.86 1.65
C GLU A 102 -20.18 -7.30 2.71
N GLU A 103 -20.68 -6.94 3.90
CA GLU A 103 -19.88 -6.26 4.94
C GLU A 103 -18.60 -7.01 5.35
N GLU A 104 -18.58 -8.33 5.18
CA GLU A 104 -17.45 -9.21 5.52
C GLU A 104 -16.43 -9.36 4.37
N ILE A 105 -16.76 -8.90 3.15
CA ILE A 105 -15.92 -9.03 1.96
C ILE A 105 -15.38 -7.66 1.55
N GLU A 106 -14.07 -7.46 1.72
CA GLU A 106 -13.40 -6.22 1.34
C GLU A 106 -12.43 -6.43 0.17
N ILE A 107 -12.51 -5.57 -0.86
CA ILE A 107 -11.45 -5.36 -1.83
C ILE A 107 -10.73 -4.04 -1.53
N GLY A 108 -9.49 -4.14 -1.07
CA GLY A 108 -8.76 -3.00 -0.53
C GLY A 108 -7.24 -3.14 -0.59
N ASN A 109 -6.55 -2.50 0.36
CA ASN A 109 -5.09 -2.52 0.39
C ASN A 109 -4.54 -3.93 0.65
N SER A 110 -5.20 -4.74 1.48
CA SER A 110 -4.82 -6.15 1.74
C SER A 110 -4.89 -6.99 0.44
N SER A 111 -5.93 -6.78 -0.38
CA SER A 111 -6.08 -7.40 -1.70
C SER A 111 -4.89 -7.07 -2.63
N VAL A 112 -4.43 -5.82 -2.61
CA VAL A 112 -3.24 -5.42 -3.39
C VAL A 112 -1.97 -6.10 -2.89
N LYS A 113 -1.78 -6.20 -1.57
CA LYS A 113 -0.63 -6.92 -0.97
C LYS A 113 -0.61 -8.39 -1.41
N LEU A 114 -1.75 -9.06 -1.30
CA LEU A 114 -1.89 -10.46 -1.71
C LEU A 114 -1.63 -10.63 -3.20
N PHE A 115 -2.24 -9.79 -4.05
CA PHE A 115 -2.00 -9.83 -5.48
C PHE A 115 -0.52 -9.66 -5.83
N VAL A 116 0.16 -8.67 -5.25
CA VAL A 116 1.59 -8.42 -5.49
C VAL A 116 2.44 -9.59 -5.02
N SER A 117 2.16 -10.13 -3.84
CA SER A 117 2.85 -11.31 -3.31
C SER A 117 2.73 -12.50 -4.26
N LEU A 118 1.51 -12.89 -4.63
CA LEU A 118 1.27 -14.02 -5.53
C LEU A 118 1.82 -13.77 -6.95
N TYR A 119 1.80 -12.51 -7.40
CA TYR A 119 2.36 -12.13 -8.69
C TYR A 119 3.89 -12.22 -8.68
N THR A 120 4.55 -11.81 -7.61
CA THR A 120 6.02 -11.77 -7.56
C THR A 120 6.65 -13.05 -7.00
N GLY A 121 5.85 -13.88 -6.32
CA GLY A 121 6.33 -15.01 -5.52
C GLY A 121 6.95 -14.59 -4.18
N LEU A 122 6.82 -13.31 -3.80
CA LEU A 122 7.34 -12.78 -2.54
C LEU A 122 6.43 -13.18 -1.37
N PRO A 123 6.98 -13.41 -0.17
CA PRO A 123 6.19 -13.77 0.99
C PRO A 123 5.25 -12.63 1.40
N TYR A 124 4.08 -13.01 1.90
CA TYR A 124 3.14 -12.11 2.55
C TYR A 124 2.31 -12.92 3.54
N ASP A 125 2.48 -12.62 4.82
CA ASP A 125 1.67 -13.21 5.88
C ASP A 125 0.35 -12.44 5.98
N MET A 126 -0.75 -13.15 5.78
CA MET A 126 -2.10 -12.57 5.87
C MET A 126 -2.55 -12.61 7.34
N ASP A 127 -2.92 -11.45 7.87
CA ASP A 127 -3.48 -11.31 9.22
C ASP A 127 -4.99 -11.63 9.27
N GLU A 128 -5.64 -11.63 8.12
CA GLU A 128 -7.09 -11.78 7.92
C GLU A 128 -7.39 -12.49 6.59
N GLU A 129 -8.64 -12.88 6.36
CA GLU A 129 -9.06 -13.38 5.05
C GLU A 129 -9.03 -12.24 4.02
N VAL A 130 -8.38 -12.47 2.89
CA VAL A 130 -8.20 -11.45 1.85
C VAL A 130 -8.83 -11.94 0.56
N TYR A 131 -9.79 -11.16 0.07
CA TYR A 131 -10.50 -11.43 -1.16
C TYR A 131 -9.84 -10.74 -2.36
N LEU A 132 -9.92 -11.37 -3.53
CA LEU A 132 -9.48 -10.81 -4.81
C LEU A 132 -10.61 -10.76 -5.84
N PRO A 133 -10.66 -9.76 -6.74
CA PRO A 133 -11.56 -9.78 -7.88
C PRO A 133 -11.22 -10.93 -8.85
N GLN A 134 -12.23 -11.46 -9.54
CA GLN A 134 -12.05 -12.54 -10.52
C GLN A 134 -10.95 -12.24 -11.56
N LYS A 135 -10.90 -11.01 -12.09
CA LYS A 135 -9.86 -10.59 -13.05
C LYS A 135 -8.45 -10.70 -12.47
N ALA A 136 -8.25 -10.35 -11.20
CA ALA A 136 -6.96 -10.51 -10.52
C ALA A 136 -6.55 -11.98 -10.45
N VAL A 137 -7.49 -12.86 -10.10
CA VAL A 137 -7.27 -14.30 -10.00
C VAL A 137 -6.96 -14.92 -11.36
N ASP A 138 -7.64 -14.50 -12.42
CA ASP A 138 -7.38 -14.96 -13.79
C ASP A 138 -5.95 -14.60 -14.23
N ILE A 139 -5.52 -13.36 -13.98
CA ILE A 139 -4.15 -12.91 -14.26
C ILE A 139 -3.12 -13.76 -13.51
N LEU A 140 -3.36 -14.04 -12.22
CA LEU A 140 -2.45 -14.84 -11.40
C LEU A 140 -2.36 -16.30 -11.90
N LYS A 141 -3.51 -16.93 -12.19
CA LYS A 141 -3.56 -18.32 -12.67
C LYS A 141 -2.93 -18.48 -14.06
N ASN A 142 -3.10 -17.50 -14.95
CA ASN A 142 -2.51 -17.53 -16.30
C ASN A 142 -0.98 -17.53 -16.29
N ARG A 143 -0.34 -17.11 -15.19
CA ARG A 143 1.13 -17.12 -15.04
C ARG A 143 1.69 -18.47 -14.64
N ASN A 144 0.86 -19.44 -14.25
CA ASN A 144 1.26 -20.79 -13.85
C ASN A 144 2.37 -20.83 -12.76
N SER A 145 2.42 -19.82 -11.89
CA SER A 145 3.42 -19.71 -10.82
C SER A 145 2.88 -20.08 -9.44
N LEU A 146 1.58 -20.35 -9.32
CA LEU A 146 0.91 -20.62 -8.05
C LEU A 146 1.03 -22.08 -7.61
N SER A 147 1.14 -22.29 -6.30
CA SER A 147 1.00 -23.61 -5.70
C SER A 147 -0.46 -24.09 -5.74
N LYS A 148 -0.68 -25.39 -5.51
CA LYS A 148 -2.04 -25.95 -5.41
C LYS A 148 -2.85 -25.31 -4.28
N GLU A 149 -2.20 -25.10 -3.14
CA GLU A 149 -2.81 -24.46 -1.96
C GLU A 149 -3.20 -23.01 -2.25
N GLN A 150 -2.35 -22.26 -2.97
CA GLN A 150 -2.67 -20.90 -3.40
C GLN A 150 -3.85 -20.87 -4.37
N ILE A 151 -3.91 -21.81 -5.31
CA ILE A 151 -5.05 -21.92 -6.25
C ILE A 151 -6.34 -22.21 -5.50
N GLU A 152 -6.32 -23.17 -4.58
CA GLU A 152 -7.48 -23.54 -3.76
C GLU A 152 -7.91 -22.39 -2.83
N TYR A 153 -6.97 -21.65 -2.26
CA TYR A 153 -7.28 -20.44 -1.49
C TYR A 153 -8.01 -19.42 -2.35
N LEU A 154 -7.47 -19.11 -3.55
CA LEU A 154 -8.09 -18.17 -4.48
C LEU A 154 -9.48 -18.64 -4.91
N ASP A 155 -9.68 -19.93 -5.22
CA ASP A 155 -10.98 -20.47 -5.61
C ASP A 155 -12.09 -20.21 -4.57
N ASN A 156 -11.72 -20.15 -3.28
CA ASN A 156 -12.66 -19.86 -2.19
C ASN A 156 -12.78 -18.38 -1.81
N HIS A 157 -11.79 -17.55 -2.18
CA HIS A 157 -11.71 -16.11 -1.81
C HIS A 157 -11.72 -15.20 -3.04
N THR A 158 -12.42 -15.62 -4.09
CA THR A 158 -12.61 -14.81 -5.31
C THR A 158 -13.99 -14.17 -5.31
N VAL A 159 -14.04 -12.88 -5.62
CA VAL A 159 -15.28 -12.13 -5.80
C VAL A 159 -15.53 -11.92 -7.29
N ASN A 160 -16.68 -12.43 -7.75
CA ASN A 160 -17.19 -12.16 -9.08
C ASN A 160 -17.88 -10.81 -9.10
N ASN A 161 -17.11 -9.71 -9.19
CA ASN A 161 -17.75 -8.42 -9.39
C ASN A 161 -18.04 -8.22 -10.88
N LEU A 162 -19.33 -8.31 -11.20
CA LEU A 162 -19.95 -7.94 -12.47
C LEU A 162 -20.01 -6.41 -12.53
N ASN A 163 -19.23 -5.82 -13.44
CA ASN A 163 -19.59 -4.58 -14.12
C ASN A 163 -19.59 -4.87 -15.62
#